data_AF-G8BT16-F1
#
_entry.id   AF-G8BT16-F1
#
_cell.length_a   1.000
_cell.length_b   1.000
_cell.length_c   1.000
_cell.angle_alpha   90.00
_cell.angle_beta   90.00
_cell.angle_gamma   90.00
#
_symmetry.space_group_name_H-M   'P 1'
#
loop_
_entity.id
_entity.type
_entity.pdbx_description
1 polymer ?
#
loop_
_entity_poly.entity_id
_entity_poly.type
_entity_poly.pdbx_seq_one_letter_code
_entity_poly.pdbx_strand_id
1 'polypeptide(L)'
;MTVPTELDTQSQQSPLKSMQSNKDILIHPQNNTYNYLQNCTLSLNWDSKILNQSSLLFENIKKSVIVLNRLYFENGNIFINDCEDTVIIVNMEKIDNSIQLRFHNLVYCKIYIQRKHAALEPTVLQKVIIENFRGCTFHTDSKDYIMIENFSNLGMIKSGIESTNSQGYTLNSDGSSAYNFQNFSYFDNDVLKLKENYVL
;
A
#
# COMPACT_ATOMS: atom_id res chain seq x y z
N MET A 1 -2.27 -27.71 55.08
CA MET A 1 -1.90 -26.37 54.58
C MET A 1 -0.92 -26.57 53.45
N THR A 2 -1.40 -26.51 52.22
CA THR A 2 -0.63 -26.72 50.99
C THR A 2 -0.35 -25.35 50.38
N VAL A 3 0.92 -25.04 50.18
CA VAL A 3 1.39 -23.82 49.52
C VAL A 3 1.14 -23.94 48.01
N PRO A 4 0.59 -22.93 47.33
CA PRO A 4 0.50 -22.93 45.87
C PRO A 4 1.85 -22.56 45.27
N THR A 5 2.34 -23.41 44.37
CA THR A 5 3.51 -23.15 43.52
C THR A 5 3.12 -22.14 42.43
N GLU A 6 3.76 -20.98 42.42
CA GLU A 6 3.61 -19.99 41.36
C GLU A 6 4.13 -20.55 40.03
N LEU A 7 3.28 -20.46 39.00
CA LEU A 7 3.59 -20.84 37.63
C LEU A 7 4.25 -19.62 36.96
N ASP A 8 5.59 -19.64 36.86
CA ASP A 8 6.34 -18.65 36.11
C ASP A 8 5.92 -18.66 34.64
N THR A 9 5.11 -17.69 34.25
CA THR A 9 4.72 -17.45 32.87
C THR A 9 5.80 -16.60 32.23
N GLN A 10 6.87 -17.24 31.74
CA GLN A 10 7.87 -16.56 30.93
C GLN A 10 7.22 -16.14 29.61
N SER A 11 6.93 -14.84 29.48
CA SER A 11 6.55 -14.21 28.24
C SER A 11 7.66 -14.43 27.21
N GLN A 12 7.42 -15.29 26.23
CA GLN A 12 8.28 -15.45 25.07
C GLN A 12 8.22 -14.15 24.25
N GLN A 13 9.14 -13.21 24.53
CA GLN A 13 9.41 -12.11 23.63
C GLN A 13 10.01 -12.70 22.35
N SER A 14 9.23 -12.72 21.27
CA SER A 14 9.74 -13.05 19.94
C SER A 14 10.94 -12.15 19.63
N PRO A 15 12.05 -12.67 19.08
CA PRO A 15 13.22 -11.87 18.76
C PRO A 15 12.81 -10.72 17.84
N LEU A 16 13.15 -9.49 18.25
CA LEU A 16 12.89 -8.28 17.50
C LEU A 16 13.54 -8.44 16.11
N LYS A 17 12.74 -8.61 15.05
CA LYS A 17 13.27 -8.69 13.69
C LYS A 17 14.03 -7.40 13.39
N SER A 18 15.31 -7.52 13.04
CA SER A 18 16.11 -6.38 12.65
C SER A 18 15.67 -5.85 11.28
N MET A 19 15.61 -4.53 11.16
CA MET A 19 15.26 -3.86 9.91
C MET A 19 16.38 -4.06 8.88
N GLN A 20 16.04 -4.54 7.69
CA GLN A 20 16.99 -4.67 6.58
C GLN A 20 17.05 -3.34 5.84
N SER A 21 18.26 -2.91 5.47
CA SER A 21 18.44 -1.61 4.81
C SER A 21 19.25 -1.69 3.52
N ASN A 22 18.99 -0.75 2.61
CA ASN A 22 19.78 -0.51 1.39
C ASN A 22 19.84 -1.72 0.45
N LYS A 23 18.74 -2.48 0.33
CA LYS A 23 18.66 -3.65 -0.57
C LYS A 23 17.77 -3.38 -1.77
N ASP A 24 18.13 -3.99 -2.88
CA ASP A 24 17.28 -4.09 -4.06
C ASP A 24 16.69 -5.50 -4.11
N ILE A 25 15.37 -5.60 -3.99
CA ILE A 25 14.63 -6.85 -3.79
C ILE A 25 13.77 -7.11 -5.01
N LEU A 26 13.97 -8.28 -5.62
CA LEU A 26 13.06 -8.82 -6.62
C LEU A 26 11.95 -9.60 -5.92
N ILE A 27 10.70 -9.23 -6.18
CA ILE A 27 9.53 -9.91 -5.66
C ILE A 27 9.31 -11.21 -6.43
N HIS A 28 9.03 -12.31 -5.72
CA HIS A 28 8.96 -13.64 -6.30
C HIS A 28 7.69 -14.36 -5.79
N PRO A 29 6.95 -15.12 -6.62
CA PRO A 29 5.65 -15.69 -6.22
C PRO A 29 5.65 -16.60 -4.98
N GLN A 30 6.79 -17.20 -4.66
CA GLN A 30 7.01 -18.05 -3.49
C GLN A 30 7.05 -17.24 -2.18
N ASN A 31 7.27 -15.93 -2.29
CA ASN A 31 7.35 -15.00 -1.17
C ASN A 31 6.22 -13.97 -1.32
N ASN A 32 5.23 -14.07 -0.46
CA ASN A 32 4.09 -13.15 -0.47
C ASN A 32 4.21 -12.00 0.54
N THR A 33 5.22 -12.02 1.40
CA THR A 33 5.37 -11.09 2.52
C THR A 33 6.75 -10.45 2.50
N TYR A 34 6.78 -9.12 2.58
CA TYR A 34 7.99 -8.31 2.64
C TYR A 34 7.87 -7.33 3.80
N ASN A 35 8.74 -7.47 4.81
CA ASN A 35 8.63 -6.65 6.00
C ASN A 35 9.96 -6.17 6.59
N TYR A 36 9.87 -5.10 7.38
CA TYR A 36 11.00 -4.48 8.08
C TYR A 36 12.11 -4.02 7.11
N LEU A 37 11.74 -3.16 6.16
CA LEU A 37 12.65 -2.67 5.12
C LEU A 37 12.81 -1.16 5.19
N GLN A 38 14.04 -0.67 5.07
CA GLN A 38 14.35 0.75 5.04
C GLN A 38 15.32 1.07 3.90
N ASN A 39 15.11 2.17 3.18
CA ASN A 39 15.97 2.56 2.06
C ASN A 39 16.12 1.46 1.00
N CYS A 40 15.07 0.66 0.82
CA CYS A 40 15.08 -0.48 -0.08
C CYS A 40 14.32 -0.17 -1.37
N THR A 41 14.58 -0.95 -2.41
CA THR A 41 13.69 -1.06 -3.56
C THR A 41 13.09 -2.44 -3.60
N LEU A 42 11.81 -2.50 -3.95
CA LEU A 42 11.08 -3.73 -4.19
C LEU A 42 10.49 -3.63 -5.59
N SER A 43 10.83 -4.57 -6.46
CA SER A 43 10.36 -4.58 -7.83
C SER A 43 9.76 -5.92 -8.22
N LEU A 44 8.60 -5.86 -8.86
CA LEU A 44 7.92 -7.01 -9.42
C LEU A 44 7.66 -6.78 -10.91
N ASN A 45 8.19 -7.67 -11.73
CA ASN A 45 7.88 -7.75 -13.16
C ASN A 45 7.80 -9.23 -13.56
N TRP A 46 6.61 -9.82 -13.46
CA TRP A 46 6.42 -11.25 -13.68
C TRP A 46 5.99 -11.58 -15.10
N ASP A 47 6.83 -12.29 -15.86
CA ASP A 47 6.53 -12.64 -17.26
C ASP A 47 6.13 -14.12 -17.47
N SER A 48 5.96 -14.88 -16.39
CA SER A 48 5.66 -16.31 -16.45
C SER A 48 4.18 -16.62 -16.20
N LYS A 49 3.84 -17.90 -16.01
CA LYS A 49 2.47 -18.36 -15.73
C LYS A 49 1.86 -17.56 -14.57
N ILE A 50 0.69 -17.00 -14.83
CA ILE A 50 -0.08 -16.21 -13.86
C ILE A 50 -0.88 -17.18 -12.97
N LEU A 51 -0.88 -16.92 -11.66
CA LEU A 51 -1.69 -17.64 -10.70
C LEU A 51 -3.14 -17.13 -10.75
N ASN A 52 -4.11 -18.01 -10.53
CA ASN A 52 -5.50 -17.57 -10.51
C ASN A 52 -5.77 -16.62 -9.32
N GLN A 53 -5.20 -16.92 -8.15
CA GLN A 53 -5.40 -16.15 -6.93
C GLN A 53 -4.11 -16.08 -6.09
N SER A 54 -3.80 -14.91 -5.52
CA SER A 54 -2.72 -14.76 -4.54
C SER A 54 -2.89 -13.53 -3.66
N SER A 55 -1.91 -13.26 -2.81
CA SER A 55 -1.86 -12.04 -2.01
C SER A 55 -0.42 -11.55 -1.92
N LEU A 56 -0.25 -10.24 -1.82
CA LEU A 56 1.00 -9.58 -1.43
C LEU A 56 0.79 -8.79 -0.15
N LEU A 57 1.77 -8.84 0.74
CA LEU A 57 1.82 -8.09 1.98
C LEU A 57 3.15 -7.35 2.08
N PHE A 58 3.08 -6.04 2.22
CA PHE A 58 4.20 -5.15 2.52
C PHE A 58 3.93 -4.54 3.90
N GLU A 59 4.87 -4.66 4.83
CA GLU A 59 4.64 -4.24 6.23
C GLU A 59 5.89 -3.61 6.84
N ASN A 60 5.75 -2.47 7.51
CA ASN A 60 6.86 -1.76 8.15
C ASN A 60 7.98 -1.42 7.15
N ILE A 61 7.62 -0.59 6.16
CA ILE A 61 8.50 -0.18 5.06
C ILE A 61 8.74 1.33 5.15
N LYS A 62 10.00 1.76 5.16
CA LYS A 62 10.36 3.17 5.33
C LYS A 62 11.29 3.67 4.25
N LYS A 63 11.08 4.90 3.78
CA LYS A 63 11.97 5.59 2.83
C LYS A 63 12.36 4.69 1.66
N SER A 64 11.41 4.00 1.06
CA SER A 64 11.66 2.94 0.09
C SER A 64 10.86 3.16 -1.19
N VAL A 65 11.10 2.30 -2.19
CA VAL A 65 10.35 2.28 -3.44
C VAL A 65 9.75 0.89 -3.63
N ILE A 66 8.47 0.82 -3.92
CA ILE A 66 7.75 -0.40 -4.30
C ILE A 66 7.21 -0.19 -5.72
N VAL A 67 7.63 -1.01 -6.68
CA VAL A 67 7.15 -0.98 -8.07
C VAL A 67 6.62 -2.34 -8.48
N LEU A 68 5.31 -2.43 -8.70
CA LEU A 68 4.62 -3.63 -9.16
C LEU A 68 4.21 -3.44 -10.62
N ASN A 69 5.11 -3.70 -11.56
CA ASN A 69 4.86 -3.50 -13.00
C ASN A 69 3.98 -4.59 -13.61
N ARG A 70 4.12 -5.84 -13.15
CA ARG A 70 3.33 -6.98 -13.65
C ARG A 70 3.11 -8.01 -12.56
N LEU A 71 1.87 -8.12 -12.08
CA LEU A 71 1.48 -9.02 -11.00
C LEU A 71 1.53 -10.49 -11.47
N TYR A 72 1.87 -11.40 -10.56
CA TYR A 72 1.89 -12.84 -10.84
C TYR A 72 0.54 -13.53 -10.56
N PHE A 73 -0.53 -12.76 -10.34
CA PHE A 73 -1.87 -13.28 -10.08
C PHE A 73 -2.97 -12.39 -10.68
N GLU A 74 -4.09 -12.99 -11.07
CA GLU A 74 -5.24 -12.26 -11.62
C GLU A 74 -6.23 -11.79 -10.54
N ASN A 75 -6.41 -12.57 -9.47
CA ASN A 75 -7.34 -12.24 -8.38
C ASN A 75 -6.62 -12.18 -7.04
N GLY A 76 -7.11 -11.35 -6.11
CA GLY A 76 -6.69 -11.39 -4.72
C GLY A 76 -6.44 -10.03 -4.11
N ASN A 77 -5.36 -9.88 -3.34
CA ASN A 77 -5.16 -8.70 -2.51
C ASN A 77 -3.72 -8.20 -2.51
N ILE A 78 -3.55 -6.89 -2.42
CA ILE A 78 -2.29 -6.25 -2.10
C ILE A 78 -2.50 -5.41 -0.84
N PHE A 79 -1.84 -5.83 0.23
CA PHE A 79 -1.84 -5.14 1.52
C PHE A 79 -0.54 -4.37 1.68
N ILE A 80 -0.64 -3.08 2.00
CA ILE A 80 0.51 -2.24 2.35
C ILE A 80 0.23 -1.61 3.70
N ASN A 81 0.99 -2.01 4.70
CA ASN A 81 0.78 -1.67 6.10
C ASN A 81 2.01 -0.96 6.65
N ASP A 82 1.79 0.03 7.54
CA ASP A 82 2.85 0.68 8.31
C ASP A 82 3.98 1.21 7.43
N CYS A 83 3.64 2.03 6.43
CA CYS A 83 4.60 2.55 5.47
C CYS A 83 4.81 4.07 5.61
N GLU A 84 6.07 4.50 5.57
CA GLU A 84 6.46 5.89 5.79
C GLU A 84 7.42 6.36 4.69
N ASP A 85 7.24 7.57 4.17
CA ASP A 85 8.10 8.21 3.16
C ASP A 85 8.39 7.29 1.95
N THR A 86 7.43 6.47 1.54
CA THR A 86 7.64 5.42 0.53
C THR A 86 6.91 5.77 -0.77
N VAL A 87 7.56 5.48 -1.90
CA VAL A 87 6.93 5.56 -3.23
C VAL A 87 6.37 4.20 -3.61
N ILE A 88 5.10 4.16 -3.98
CA ILE A 88 4.36 2.94 -4.30
C ILE A 88 3.77 3.09 -5.69
N ILE A 89 4.20 2.26 -6.64
CA ILE A 89 3.66 2.21 -7.99
C ILE A 89 3.07 0.82 -8.22
N VAL A 90 1.80 0.77 -8.60
CA VAL A 90 1.10 -0.49 -8.90
C VAL A 90 0.50 -0.38 -10.30
N ASN A 91 1.01 -1.18 -11.23
CA ASN A 91 0.50 -1.26 -12.59
C ASN A 91 -0.50 -2.39 -12.70
N MET A 92 -1.76 -2.03 -12.91
CA MET A 92 -2.88 -2.94 -13.04
C MET A 92 -3.07 -3.29 -14.52
N GLU A 93 -2.97 -4.58 -14.86
CA GLU A 93 -3.25 -5.04 -16.23
C GLU A 93 -4.72 -4.85 -16.61
N LYS A 94 -5.63 -5.03 -15.64
CA LYS A 94 -7.08 -4.84 -15.78
C LYS A 94 -7.63 -4.07 -14.59
N ILE A 95 -8.70 -3.30 -14.82
CA ILE A 95 -9.45 -2.58 -13.78
C ILE A 95 -10.84 -3.21 -13.70
N ASP A 96 -10.97 -4.24 -12.86
CA ASP A 96 -12.21 -5.02 -12.70
C ASP A 96 -12.51 -5.38 -11.22
N ASN A 97 -11.74 -4.81 -10.29
CA ASN A 97 -11.81 -5.11 -8.84
C ASN A 97 -11.55 -6.56 -8.45
N SER A 98 -11.00 -7.39 -9.35
CA SER A 98 -10.49 -8.73 -9.02
C SER A 98 -9.35 -8.69 -7.98
N ILE A 99 -8.61 -7.58 -7.95
CA ILE A 99 -7.54 -7.32 -7.00
C ILE A 99 -7.95 -6.16 -6.10
N GLN A 100 -8.02 -6.42 -4.79
CA GLN A 100 -8.23 -5.40 -3.79
C GLN A 100 -6.91 -4.76 -3.37
N LEU A 101 -6.84 -3.44 -3.46
CA LEU A 101 -5.76 -2.65 -2.90
C LEU A 101 -6.19 -2.14 -1.53
N ARG A 102 -5.46 -2.50 -0.47
CA ARG A 102 -5.73 -2.01 0.88
C ARG A 102 -4.47 -1.45 1.51
N PHE A 103 -4.54 -0.19 1.91
CA PHE A 103 -3.45 0.55 2.49
C PHE A 103 -3.81 0.95 3.93
N HIS A 104 -2.97 0.56 4.89
CA HIS A 104 -3.21 0.79 6.31
C HIS A 104 -2.01 1.47 6.97
N ASN A 105 -2.25 2.56 7.70
CA ASN A 105 -1.22 3.32 8.41
C ASN A 105 -0.08 3.80 7.49
N LEU A 106 -0.43 4.56 6.44
CA LEU A 106 0.54 5.18 5.53
C LEU A 106 0.77 6.65 5.86
N VAL A 107 2.04 7.06 5.86
CA VAL A 107 2.47 8.41 6.23
C VAL A 107 3.43 8.97 5.18
N TYR A 108 3.07 10.10 4.58
CA TYR A 108 3.88 10.80 3.56
C TYR A 108 4.28 9.96 2.33
N CYS A 109 3.49 8.93 2.01
CA CYS A 109 3.72 8.09 0.84
C CYS A 109 3.25 8.77 -0.44
N LYS A 110 3.95 8.50 -1.55
CA LYS A 110 3.51 8.85 -2.90
C LYS A 110 3.02 7.59 -3.61
N ILE A 111 1.79 7.59 -4.11
CA ILE A 111 1.14 6.40 -4.65
C ILE A 111 0.72 6.67 -6.09
N TYR A 112 1.11 5.78 -7.01
CA TYR A 112 0.63 5.78 -8.39
C TYR A 112 0.01 4.42 -8.72
N ILE A 113 -1.32 4.38 -8.83
CA ILE A 113 -2.01 3.22 -9.40
C ILE A 113 -2.11 3.48 -10.90
N GLN A 114 -1.46 2.68 -11.73
CA GLN A 114 -1.45 2.77 -13.17
C GLN A 114 -2.40 1.76 -13.80
N ARG A 115 -2.91 2.11 -14.98
CA ARG A 115 -3.74 1.24 -15.80
C ARG A 115 -3.04 1.01 -17.14
N LYS A 116 -2.66 -0.23 -17.45
CA LYS A 116 -1.91 -0.55 -18.68
C LYS A 116 -2.74 -0.41 -19.95
N HIS A 117 -4.03 -0.72 -19.89
CA HIS A 117 -4.94 -0.63 -21.01
C HIS A 117 -6.07 0.34 -20.69
N ALA A 118 -6.23 1.39 -21.49
CA ALA A 118 -7.47 2.16 -21.52
C ALA A 118 -8.58 1.19 -21.93
N ALA A 119 -9.34 0.64 -20.98
CA ALA A 119 -10.44 -0.22 -21.39
C ALA A 119 -11.46 0.65 -22.12
N LEU A 120 -12.08 0.03 -23.11
CA LEU A 120 -13.12 0.59 -23.95
C LEU A 120 -14.35 1.04 -23.13
N GLU A 121 -14.48 0.55 -21.89
CA GLU A 121 -15.56 0.88 -20.98
C GLU A 121 -15.02 1.62 -19.73
N PRO A 122 -15.34 2.92 -19.56
CA PRO A 122 -14.90 3.74 -18.42
C PRO A 122 -15.70 3.48 -17.13
N THR A 123 -16.51 2.43 -17.06
CA THR A 123 -17.52 2.27 -16.00
C THR A 123 -17.00 1.66 -14.70
N VAL A 124 -15.88 0.91 -14.74
CA VAL A 124 -15.35 0.24 -13.54
C VAL A 124 -14.12 0.99 -13.03
N LEU A 125 -14.21 1.47 -11.79
CA LEU A 125 -13.10 2.09 -11.05
C LEU A 125 -12.41 1.03 -10.18
N GLN A 126 -11.08 1.13 -10.06
CA GLN A 126 -10.30 0.34 -9.11
C GLN A 126 -10.56 0.84 -7.69
N LYS A 127 -11.17 0.00 -6.85
CA LYS A 127 -11.35 0.30 -5.44
C LYS A 127 -10.00 0.27 -4.71
N VAL A 128 -9.72 1.32 -3.96
CA VAL A 128 -8.57 1.44 -3.06
C VAL A 128 -9.09 1.74 -1.66
N ILE A 129 -8.88 0.81 -0.74
CA ILE A 129 -9.27 0.99 0.66
C ILE A 129 -8.10 1.63 1.40
N ILE A 130 -8.35 2.74 2.08
CA ILE A 130 -7.36 3.41 2.93
C ILE A 130 -7.80 3.43 4.38
N GLU A 131 -6.86 3.34 5.31
CA GLU A 131 -7.10 3.41 6.74
C GLU A 131 -5.88 4.05 7.42
N ASN A 132 -6.10 5.00 8.34
CA ASN A 132 -5.05 5.75 9.04
C ASN A 132 -4.03 6.38 8.07
N PHE A 133 -4.53 7.15 7.10
CA PHE A 133 -3.73 7.82 6.07
C PHE A 133 -3.36 9.24 6.47
N ARG A 134 -2.09 9.61 6.34
CA ARG A 134 -1.63 10.97 6.65
C ARG A 134 -0.63 11.50 5.63
N GLY A 135 -0.92 12.67 5.05
CA GLY A 135 0.01 13.38 4.15
C GLY A 135 0.36 12.59 2.89
N CYS A 136 -0.44 11.60 2.52
CA CYS A 136 -0.20 10.78 1.34
C CYS A 136 -0.70 11.48 0.08
N THR A 137 -0.02 11.23 -1.04
CA THR A 137 -0.32 11.84 -2.33
C THR A 137 -0.55 10.75 -3.36
N PHE A 138 -1.73 10.73 -3.98
CA PHE A 138 -1.97 9.94 -5.18
C PHE A 138 -1.55 10.74 -6.41
N HIS A 139 -0.98 10.07 -7.42
CA HIS A 139 -0.67 10.70 -8.68
C HIS A 139 -1.96 11.16 -9.37
N THR A 140 -1.99 12.37 -9.96
CA THR A 140 -3.19 12.93 -10.61
C THR A 140 -3.76 12.01 -11.68
N ASP A 141 -2.90 11.33 -12.44
CA ASP A 141 -3.33 10.40 -13.49
C ASP A 141 -4.21 9.26 -12.94
N SER A 142 -4.05 8.87 -11.67
CA SER A 142 -4.90 7.83 -11.06
C SER A 142 -6.34 8.28 -10.84
N LYS A 143 -6.61 9.59 -10.80
CA LYS A 143 -7.86 10.17 -10.30
C LYS A 143 -9.10 9.65 -11.00
N ASP A 144 -9.03 9.46 -12.31
CA ASP A 144 -10.21 9.17 -13.14
C ASP A 144 -10.57 7.68 -13.20
N TYR A 145 -9.75 6.80 -12.60
CA TYR A 145 -10.00 5.34 -12.63
C TYR A 145 -9.82 4.64 -11.29
N ILE A 146 -9.60 5.38 -10.20
CA ILE A 146 -9.64 4.82 -8.85
C ILE A 146 -10.82 5.37 -8.06
N MET A 147 -11.35 4.55 -7.16
CA MET A 147 -12.32 4.96 -6.15
C MET A 147 -11.70 4.67 -4.78
N ILE A 148 -11.46 5.73 -4.00
CA ILE A 148 -10.85 5.61 -2.68
C ILE A 148 -11.95 5.51 -1.62
N GLU A 149 -11.92 4.45 -0.81
CA GLU A 149 -12.81 4.26 0.34
C GLU A 149 -12.00 4.37 1.63
N ASN A 150 -12.33 5.33 2.50
CA ASN A 150 -11.60 5.55 3.75
C ASN A 150 -12.29 4.85 4.92
N PHE A 151 -11.65 3.83 5.46
CA PHE A 151 -12.17 2.98 6.53
C PHE A 151 -11.73 3.40 7.94
N SER A 152 -11.02 4.54 8.08
CA SER A 152 -10.49 5.00 9.37
C SER A 152 -11.56 5.27 10.44
N ASN A 153 -12.83 5.46 10.04
CA ASN A 153 -13.91 5.89 10.94
C ASN A 153 -15.10 4.93 10.99
N LEU A 154 -14.98 3.67 10.56
CA LEU A 154 -16.12 2.73 10.46
C LEU A 154 -16.89 2.51 11.78
N GLY A 155 -16.30 2.81 12.94
CA GLY A 155 -16.98 2.75 14.26
C GLY A 155 -17.64 4.06 14.74
N MET A 156 -17.35 5.20 14.09
CA MET A 156 -17.83 6.54 14.48
C MET A 156 -18.97 7.04 13.59
N ILE A 157 -19.37 6.28 12.56
CA ILE A 157 -20.54 6.54 11.70
C ILE A 157 -21.82 6.23 12.47
N LYS A 158 -22.08 6.92 13.59
CA LYS A 158 -23.41 6.98 14.21
C LYS A 158 -24.21 8.21 13.75
N SER A 159 -23.67 9.04 12.86
CA SER A 159 -24.31 10.28 12.40
C SER A 159 -24.29 10.55 10.90
N GLY A 160 -23.84 9.60 10.06
CA GLY A 160 -24.12 9.63 8.61
C GLY A 160 -23.47 10.76 7.79
N ILE A 161 -22.43 11.43 8.29
CA ILE A 161 -21.70 12.46 7.53
C ILE A 161 -20.23 12.07 7.46
N GLU A 162 -19.79 11.52 6.32
CA GLU A 162 -18.37 11.54 5.97
C GLU A 162 -17.96 13.00 5.80
N SER A 163 -17.07 13.48 6.67
CA SER A 163 -16.57 14.84 6.58
C SER A 163 -15.65 14.93 5.38
N THR A 164 -16.09 15.64 4.34
CA THR A 164 -15.30 15.93 3.15
C THR A 164 -14.91 17.41 3.15
N ASN A 165 -13.75 17.76 2.63
CA ASN A 165 -13.42 19.16 2.36
C ASN A 165 -14.16 19.69 1.13
N SER A 166 -13.97 20.97 0.82
CA SER A 166 -14.56 21.63 -0.36
C SER A 166 -14.18 21.00 -1.71
N GLN A 167 -13.18 20.12 -1.74
CA GLN A 167 -12.78 19.36 -2.93
C GLN A 167 -13.28 17.90 -2.92
N GLY A 168 -14.12 17.53 -1.96
CA GLY A 168 -14.71 16.19 -1.84
C GLY A 168 -13.78 15.14 -1.24
N TYR A 169 -12.61 15.52 -0.70
CA TYR A 169 -11.67 14.57 -0.09
C TYR A 169 -12.07 14.24 1.34
N THR A 170 -12.02 12.95 1.69
CA THR A 170 -12.30 12.47 3.04
C THR A 170 -11.29 13.02 4.04
N LEU A 171 -11.81 13.58 5.14
CA LEU A 171 -11.03 14.14 6.22
C LEU A 171 -10.70 13.07 7.27
N ASN A 172 -9.52 13.23 7.89
CA ASN A 172 -9.13 12.57 9.12
C ASN A 172 -9.95 13.12 10.31
N SER A 173 -9.87 12.46 11.46
CA SER A 173 -10.56 12.88 12.69
C SER A 173 -10.15 14.27 13.19
N ASP A 174 -8.97 14.76 12.78
CA ASP A 174 -8.47 16.10 13.06
C ASP A 174 -8.88 17.16 12.03
N GLY A 175 -9.70 16.79 11.03
CA GLY A 175 -10.16 17.68 9.96
C GLY A 175 -9.15 17.91 8.82
N SER A 176 -7.98 17.27 8.84
CA SER A 176 -7.02 17.30 7.73
C SER A 176 -7.41 16.34 6.61
N SER A 177 -7.04 16.62 5.35
CA SER A 177 -7.28 15.68 4.25
C SER A 177 -6.42 14.43 4.42
N ALA A 178 -7.03 13.23 4.36
CA ALA A 178 -6.28 11.98 4.50
C ALA A 178 -5.26 11.78 3.36
N TYR A 179 -5.60 12.26 2.17
CA TYR A 179 -4.77 12.25 0.99
C TYR A 179 -5.05 13.47 0.09
N ASN A 180 -4.24 13.67 -0.95
CA ASN A 180 -4.53 14.58 -2.05
C ASN A 180 -4.14 13.94 -3.39
N PHE A 181 -4.52 14.58 -4.50
CA PHE A 181 -4.02 14.24 -5.83
C PHE A 181 -3.05 15.32 -6.30
N GLN A 182 -1.82 14.94 -6.61
CA GLN A 182 -0.80 15.84 -7.15
C GLN A 182 0.12 15.10 -8.12
N ASN A 183 0.73 15.83 -9.05
CA ASN A 183 1.73 15.27 -9.94
C ASN A 183 3.04 15.05 -9.16
N PHE A 184 3.70 13.93 -9.44
CA PHE A 184 5.08 13.67 -9.02
C PHE A 184 5.79 12.84 -10.08
N SER A 185 7.10 13.02 -10.22
CA SER A 185 7.88 12.26 -11.19
C SER A 185 7.87 10.77 -10.81
N TYR A 186 7.31 9.94 -11.68
CA TYR A 186 7.33 8.47 -11.55
C TYR A 186 8.41 7.80 -12.41
N PHE A 187 9.17 8.60 -13.18
CA PHE A 187 10.34 8.20 -13.96
C PHE A 187 10.11 6.96 -14.85
N ASP A 188 8.93 6.84 -15.46
CA ASP A 188 8.55 5.68 -16.27
C ASP A 188 8.75 4.35 -15.55
N ASN A 189 8.53 4.36 -14.23
CA ASN A 189 8.69 3.23 -13.32
C ASN A 189 10.13 2.70 -13.24
N ASP A 190 11.13 3.49 -13.64
CA ASP A 190 12.54 3.19 -13.49
C ASP A 190 12.90 3.20 -11.99
N VAL A 191 13.07 2.00 -11.44
CA VAL A 191 13.32 1.77 -10.02
C VAL A 191 14.61 2.47 -9.55
N LEU A 192 15.63 2.57 -10.40
CA LEU A 192 16.89 3.22 -10.05
C LEU A 192 16.70 4.73 -9.94
N LYS A 193 16.06 5.37 -10.93
CA LYS A 193 15.74 6.80 -10.87
C LYS A 193 14.82 7.14 -9.69
N LEU A 194 13.82 6.30 -9.43
CA LEU A 194 12.94 6.46 -8.27
C LEU A 194 13.74 6.40 -6.96
N LYS A 195 14.65 5.43 -6.82
CA LYS A 195 15.54 5.31 -5.65
C LYS A 195 16.42 6.56 -5.49
N GLU A 196 17.06 7.01 -6.57
CA GLU A 196 17.92 8.19 -6.56
C GLU A 196 17.21 9.47 -6.13
N ASN A 197 15.92 9.62 -6.44
CA ASN A 197 15.18 10.85 -6.21
C ASN A 197 14.31 10.84 -4.94
N TYR A 198 14.00 9.67 -4.38
CA TYR A 198 13.08 9.56 -3.24
C TYR A 198 13.62 8.78 -2.04
N VAL A 199 14.74 8.07 -2.18
CA VAL A 199 15.32 7.25 -1.10
C VAL A 199 16.67 7.77 -0.64
N LEU A 200 17.52 8.22 -1.57
CA LEU A 200 18.87 8.71 -1.30
C LEU A 200 18.90 10.14 -0.75
#